data_AF-A0A915IQ28-F1
#
_entry.id   AF-A0A915IQ28-F1
#
_cell.length_a   1.000
_cell.length_b   1.000
_cell.length_c   1.000
_cell.angle_alpha   90.00
_cell.angle_beta   90.00
_cell.angle_gamma   90.00
#
_symmetry.space_group_name_H-M   'P 1'
#
loop_
_entity.id
_entity.type
_entity.pdbx_description
1 polymer ?
#
loop_
_entity_poly.entity_id
_entity_poly.type
_entity_poly.pdbx_seq_one_letter_code
_entity_poly.pdbx_strand_id
1 'polypeptide(L)'
;MPLIICKLSINNQTPFTFDLHLSRDGLYGARYQSINVQTGELEIRWNGAVGELMREEADLAVAALTINADRDAIIDFSKPWLYHGITIMERQVSS
;
A
#
# COMPACT_ATOMS: atom_id res chain seq x y z
N MET A 1 -12.77 2.00 1.80
CA MET A 1 -12.48 1.62 0.40
C MET A 1 -11.75 0.29 0.43
N PRO A 2 -12.10 -0.71 -0.39
CA PRO A 2 -11.34 -1.94 -0.46
C PRO A 2 -9.94 -1.66 -1.00
N LEU A 3 -8.94 -2.22 -0.32
CA LEU A 3 -7.54 -2.19 -0.71
C LEU A 3 -7.23 -3.52 -1.36
N ILE A 4 -7.19 -3.53 -2.69
CA ILE A 4 -6.99 -4.75 -3.47
C ILE A 4 -5.50 -4.87 -3.75
N ILE A 5 -4.96 -6.05 -3.48
CA ILE A 5 -3.60 -6.40 -3.82
C ILE A 5 -3.64 -7.65 -4.71
N CYS A 6 -2.65 -7.77 -5.58
CA CYS A 6 -2.59 -8.75 -6.64
C CYS A 6 -1.24 -9.47 -6.61
N LYS A 7 -1.27 -10.80 -6.73
CA LYS A 7 -0.10 -11.61 -7.05
C LYS A 7 -0.15 -12.02 -8.51
N LEU A 8 0.94 -11.83 -9.24
CA LEU A 8 1.08 -12.13 -10.65
C LEU A 8 1.67 -13.53 -10.82
N SER A 9 1.23 -14.22 -11.88
CA SER A 9 1.77 -15.52 -12.28
C SER A 9 1.86 -15.59 -13.80
N ILE A 10 2.75 -16.44 -14.32
CA ILE A 10 2.95 -16.61 -15.77
C ILE A 10 2.25 -17.89 -16.21
N ASN A 11 1.57 -17.83 -17.35
CA ASN A 11 0.91 -18.99 -17.98
C ASN A 11 1.27 -19.05 -19.47
N ASN A 12 1.13 -20.22 -20.10
CA ASN A 12 1.41 -20.44 -21.52
C ASN A 12 0.38 -19.84 -22.48
N GLN A 13 -0.79 -19.41 -21.98
CA GLN A 13 -1.89 -18.90 -22.82
C GLN A 13 -2.03 -17.37 -22.78
N THR A 14 -1.59 -16.72 -21.71
CA THR A 14 -1.67 -15.27 -21.53
C THR A 14 -0.33 -14.74 -21.05
N PRO A 15 0.02 -13.46 -21.32
CA PRO A 15 1.27 -12.88 -20.85
C PRO A 15 1.46 -12.96 -19.33
N PHE A 16 0.36 -12.87 -18.56
CA PHE A 16 0.30 -13.15 -17.13
C PHE A 16 -1.13 -13.48 -16.71
N THR A 17 -1.28 -14.05 -15.51
CA THR A 17 -2.52 -14.23 -14.77
C THR A 17 -2.38 -13.55 -13.41
N PHE A 18 -3.49 -13.38 -12.68
CA PHE A 18 -3.48 -12.66 -11.40
C PHE A 18 -4.44 -13.26 -10.38
N ASP A 19 -4.05 -13.19 -9.11
CA ASP A 19 -4.88 -13.52 -7.95
C ASP A 19 -5.11 -12.27 -7.09
N LEU A 20 -6.37 -11.84 -7.01
CA LEU A 20 -6.78 -10.68 -6.22
C LEU A 20 -7.13 -11.08 -4.80
N HIS A 21 -6.63 -10.32 -3.84
CA HIS A 21 -7.03 -10.42 -2.43
C HIS A 21 -7.11 -9.03 -1.80
N LEU A 22 -7.82 -8.96 -0.67
CA LEU A 22 -7.81 -7.77 0.15
C LEU A 22 -6.54 -7.76 1.00
N SER A 23 -5.96 -6.58 1.22
CA SER A 23 -4.88 -6.39 2.19
C SER A 23 -5.27 -6.99 3.54
N ARG A 24 -4.34 -7.71 4.18
CA ARG A 24 -4.63 -8.52 5.36
C ARG A 24 -5.14 -7.70 6.54
N ASP A 25 -4.57 -6.52 6.76
CA ASP A 25 -4.94 -5.62 7.85
C ASP A 25 -5.86 -4.46 7.40
N GLY A 26 -6.14 -4.37 6.09
CA GLY A 26 -6.98 -3.33 5.49
C GLY A 26 -6.37 -1.92 5.52
N LEU A 27 -5.09 -1.78 5.86
CA LEU A 27 -4.40 -0.50 5.95
C LEU A 27 -3.64 -0.19 4.66
N TYR A 28 -3.59 1.09 4.27
CA TYR A 28 -2.79 1.51 3.11
C TYR A 28 -1.28 1.28 3.31
N GLY A 29 -0.82 1.46 4.55
CA GLY A 29 0.57 1.32 4.93
C GLY A 29 1.15 2.60 5.51
N ALA A 30 1.69 2.47 6.72
CA ALA A 30 2.32 3.49 7.52
C ALA A 30 3.69 2.99 7.97
N ARG A 31 4.65 3.91 7.96
CA ARG A 31 6.01 3.69 8.44
C ARG A 31 6.01 3.64 9.97
N TYR A 32 6.64 2.63 10.53
CA TYR A 32 6.85 2.51 11.97
C TYR A 32 8.24 1.96 12.27
N GLN A 33 8.68 2.11 13.52
CA GLN A 33 9.95 1.57 13.98
C GLN A 33 9.72 0.34 14.84
N SER A 34 10.55 -0.68 14.67
CA SER A 34 10.54 -1.91 15.46
C SER A 34 11.97 -2.32 15.79
N ILE A 35 12.17 -2.97 16.94
CA ILE A 35 13.48 -3.57 17.25
C ILE A 35 13.57 -4.92 16.54
N ASN A 36 14.65 -5.11 15.78
CA ASN A 36 14.98 -6.40 15.22
C ASN A 36 15.43 -7.33 16.36
N VAL A 37 14.71 -8.44 16.57
CA VAL A 37 14.94 -9.32 17.72
C VAL A 37 16.29 -10.06 17.64
N GLN A 38 16.86 -10.18 16.44
CA GLN A 38 18.12 -10.91 16.21
C GLN A 38 19.33 -10.00 16.36
N THR A 39 19.25 -8.74 15.90
CA THR A 39 20.36 -7.78 15.96
C THR A 39 20.27 -6.80 17.13
N GLY A 40 19.07 -6.62 17.71
CA GLY A 40 18.80 -5.61 18.73
C GLY A 40 18.71 -4.18 18.18
N GLU A 41 18.80 -4.01 16.86
CA GLU A 41 18.84 -2.70 16.22
C GLU A 41 17.44 -2.16 15.86
N LEU A 42 17.34 -0.84 15.75
CA LEU A 42 16.13 -0.16 15.31
C LEU A 42 15.96 -0.34 13.80
N GLU A 43 14.86 -0.96 13.40
CA GLU A 43 14.51 -1.21 12.01
C GLU A 43 13.25 -0.43 11.63
N ILE A 44 13.23 0.10 10.41
CA ILE A 44 12.06 0.75 9.85
C ILE A 44 11.23 -0.30 9.12
N ARG A 45 9.95 -0.37 9.48
CA ARG A 45 8.99 -1.31 8.90
C ARG A 45 7.74 -0.59 8.40
N TRP A 46 7.00 -1.32 7.57
CA TRP A 46 5.76 -0.86 6.96
C TRP A 46 4.66 -1.90 7.16
N ASN A 47 3.48 -1.44 7.56
CA ASN A 47 2.26 -2.26 7.61
C ASN A 47 1.43 -2.07 6.34
N GLY A 48 0.23 -2.67 6.28
CA GLY A 48 -0.68 -2.48 5.17
C GLY A 48 -0.17 -2.98 3.83
N ALA A 49 -0.83 -2.53 2.75
CA ALA A 49 -0.43 -2.87 1.39
C ALA A 49 1.01 -2.51 1.07
N VAL A 50 1.50 -1.35 1.53
CA VAL A 50 2.92 -0.99 1.33
C VAL A 50 3.86 -2.02 1.97
N GLY A 51 3.52 -2.50 3.18
CA GLY A 51 4.26 -3.56 3.83
C GLY A 51 4.19 -4.90 3.11
N GLU A 52 3.02 -5.27 2.58
CA GLU A 52 2.82 -6.50 1.81
C GLU A 52 3.63 -6.47 0.50
N LEU A 53 3.70 -5.33 -0.19
CA LEU A 53 4.57 -5.13 -1.36
C LEU A 53 6.06 -5.23 -0.98
N MET A 54 6.48 -4.54 0.07
CA MET A 54 7.88 -4.53 0.53
C MET A 54 8.38 -5.93 0.94
N ARG A 55 7.48 -6.78 1.45
CA ARG A 55 7.79 -8.18 1.83
C ARG A 55 7.56 -9.19 0.70
N GLU A 56 7.29 -8.73 -0.52
CA GLU A 56 7.02 -9.57 -1.71
C GLU A 56 5.85 -10.56 -1.51
N GLU A 57 4.95 -10.26 -0.58
CA GLU A 57 3.74 -11.05 -0.37
C GLU A 57 2.80 -10.88 -1.57
N ALA A 58 2.86 -9.72 -2.23
CA ALA A 58 2.16 -9.42 -3.46
C ALA A 58 2.97 -8.49 -4.38
N ASP A 59 2.57 -8.42 -5.64
CA ASP A 59 3.34 -7.76 -6.71
C ASP A 59 2.75 -6.40 -7.12
N LEU A 60 1.45 -6.19 -6.91
CA LEU A 60 0.78 -4.94 -7.26
C LEU A 60 -0.32 -4.59 -6.25
N ALA A 61 -0.38 -3.33 -5.82
CA ALA A 61 -1.50 -2.78 -5.06
C ALA A 61 -2.35 -1.84 -5.91
N VAL A 62 -3.67 -2.01 -5.86
CA VAL A 62 -4.66 -1.18 -6.55
C VAL A 62 -5.57 -0.54 -5.51
N ALA A 63 -5.34 0.76 -5.27
CA ALA A 63 -6.06 1.53 -4.26
C ALA A 63 -5.99 3.03 -4.53
N ALA A 64 -6.77 3.81 -3.78
CA ALA A 64 -6.51 5.25 -3.60
C ALA A 64 -5.34 5.46 -2.63
N LEU A 65 -4.15 5.06 -3.05
CA LEU A 65 -2.92 5.22 -2.28
C LEU A 65 -2.28 6.57 -2.62
N THR A 66 -2.13 7.43 -1.62
CA THR A 66 -1.43 8.71 -1.78
C THR A 66 0.07 8.49 -2.03
N ILE A 67 0.59 9.11 -3.09
CA ILE A 67 2.02 9.17 -3.39
C ILE A 67 2.67 10.15 -2.41
N ASN A 68 3.72 9.71 -1.72
CA ASN A 68 4.55 10.56 -0.86
C ASN A 68 6.01 10.06 -0.89
N ALA A 69 6.94 10.91 -0.43
CA ALA A 69 8.38 10.63 -0.52
C ALA A 69 8.81 9.37 0.25
N ASP A 70 8.23 9.12 1.44
CA ASP A 70 8.58 7.96 2.26
C ASP A 70 8.18 6.64 1.57
N ARG A 71 7.04 6.61 0.87
CA ARG A 71 6.57 5.44 0.11
C ARG A 71 7.34 5.29 -1.20
N ASP A 72 7.56 6.38 -1.92
CA ASP A 72 8.28 6.38 -3.20
C ASP A 72 9.74 5.89 -3.06
N ALA A 73 10.31 6.04 -1.86
CA ALA A 73 11.65 5.51 -1.55
C ALA A 73 11.72 3.97 -1.45
N ILE A 74 10.59 3.27 -1.34
CA ILE A 74 10.56 1.81 -1.12
C ILE A 74 9.65 1.03 -2.08
N ILE A 75 8.76 1.71 -2.81
CA ILE A 75 7.88 1.13 -3.81
C ILE A 75 7.80 2.04 -5.03
N ASP A 76 7.61 1.46 -6.21
CA ASP A 76 7.44 2.21 -7.44
C ASP A 76 5.97 2.55 -7.69
N PHE A 77 5.72 3.80 -8.08
CA PHE A 77 4.39 4.25 -8.50
C PHE A 77 4.26 4.32 -10.02
N SER A 78 3.07 3.98 -10.51
CA SER A 78 2.65 4.32 -11.87
C SER A 78 2.38 5.82 -12.02
N LYS A 79 1.97 6.26 -13.21
CA LYS A 79 1.51 7.64 -13.38
C LYS A 79 0.24 7.88 -12.55
N PRO A 80 0.11 9.05 -11.89
CA PRO A 80 -1.09 9.36 -11.12
C PRO A 80 -2.34 9.24 -11.97
N TRP A 81 -3.33 8.47 -11.50
CA TRP A 81 -4.63 8.33 -12.17
C TRP A 81 -5.68 9.31 -11.63
N LEU A 82 -5.43 9.90 -10.46
CA LEU A 82 -6.29 10.87 -9.80
C LEU A 82 -5.45 11.97 -9.16
N TYR A 83 -5.82 13.23 -9.42
CA TYR A 83 -5.33 14.38 -8.67
C TYR A 83 -6.44 14.83 -7.72
N HIS A 84 -6.14 14.87 -6.42
CA HIS A 84 -7.09 15.30 -5.40
C HIS A 84 -6.39 16.09 -4.29
N GLY A 85 -7.15 16.94 -3.60
CA GLY A 85 -6.70 17.69 -2.43
C GLY A 85 -7.34 17.18 -1.14
N ILE A 86 -6.94 17.76 -0.01
CA ILE A 86 -7.58 17.55 1.29
C ILE A 86 -8.64 18.65 1.47
N THR A 87 -9.85 18.27 1.87
CA THR A 87 -10.92 19.20 2.24
C THR A 87 -11.34 18.92 3.68
N ILE A 88 -11.70 19.97 4.42
CA ILE A 88 -12.23 19.86 5.79
C ILE A 88 -13.75 19.83 5.70
N MET A 89 -14.36 18.84 6.34
CA MET A 89 -15.81 18.74 6.50
C MET A 89 -16.20 19.27 7.88
N GLU A 90 -17.10 20.24 7.93
CA GLU A 90 -17.66 20.80 9.16
C GLU A 90 -19.18 20.64 9.15
N ARG A 91 -19.77 20.41 10.32
CA ARG A 91 -21.22 20.27 10.48
C ARG A 91 -21.81 21.66 10.68
N GLN A 92 -22.63 22.12 9.74
CA GLN A 92 -23.40 23.34 9.96
C GLN A 92 -24.28 23.24 11.21
N VAL A 93 -24.12 24.20 12.11
CA VAL A 93 -25.03 24.41 13.24
C VAL A 93 -26.15 25.33 12.75
N SER A 94 -27.37 24.80 12.63
CA SER A 94 -28.58 25.63 12.45
C SER A 94 -29.01 26.17 13.81
N SER A 95 -29.22 27.49 13.88
CA SER A 95 -29.84 28.18 15.03
C SER A 95 -31.33 28.36 14.81
#